data_AF-A0A2I4AMU8-F1
#
_entry.id   AF-A0A2I4AMU8-F1
#
_cell.length_a   1.000
_cell.length_b   1.000
_cell.length_c   1.000
_cell.angle_alpha   90.00
_cell.angle_beta   90.00
_cell.angle_gamma   90.00
#
_symmetry.space_group_name_H-M   'P 1'
#
loop_
_entity.id
_entity.type
_entity.pdbx_description
1 polymer ?
#
loop_
_entity_poly.entity_id
_entity_poly.type
_entity_poly.pdbx_seq_one_letter_code
_entity_poly.pdbx_strand_id
1 'polypeptide(L)'
;MKLKELESCLQQVDTFEKPKILLEQYPTSPHIAACMLYTIHSTFDDIEGKLVADLGCGCGVLSIGAAMLDAGLCVGFDIDDEALEIFRRNAEEFETSNVDLVQCDLCCLQGETYAQRFDTVIMNPPFGTKHNQGIDMKFLRAALTMATTAVYSLHKTSTREHIEKKANDWGVKMDVVAGLLSTKSQLFLNENVQTDHLTSLQSYDMICRLPTSFTRRNRLTSRWTSYGSPKPEKLFLEWI
;
A
#
# COMPACT_ATOMS: atom_id res chain seq x y z
N MET A 1 -3.31 14.90 -12.14
CA MET A 1 -4.34 15.07 -11.08
C MET A 1 -3.69 15.64 -9.82
N LYS A 2 -4.38 16.47 -9.01
CA LYS A 2 -3.85 16.97 -7.72
C LYS A 2 -4.18 16.02 -6.55
N LEU A 3 -3.41 16.09 -5.46
CA LEU A 3 -3.63 15.25 -4.26
C LEU A 3 -5.07 15.32 -3.71
N LYS A 4 -5.62 16.52 -3.53
CA LYS A 4 -6.99 16.70 -2.99
C LYS A 4 -8.07 16.17 -3.95
N GLU A 5 -7.83 16.22 -5.25
CA GLU A 5 -8.74 15.67 -6.27
C GLU A 5 -8.73 14.15 -6.18
N LEU A 6 -7.54 13.53 -6.12
CA LEU A 6 -7.38 12.09 -5.93
C LEU A 6 -8.06 11.61 -4.63
N GLU A 7 -7.82 12.29 -3.50
CA GLU A 7 -8.48 11.95 -2.24
C GLU A 7 -10.01 12.03 -2.34
N SER A 8 -10.54 13.08 -2.96
CA SER A 8 -11.98 13.25 -3.17
C SER A 8 -12.59 12.16 -4.05
N CYS A 9 -11.86 11.67 -5.04
CA CYS A 9 -12.30 10.55 -5.87
C CYS A 9 -12.29 9.25 -5.07
N LEU A 10 -11.21 8.99 -4.32
CA LEU A 10 -11.08 7.76 -3.52
C LEU A 10 -12.11 7.64 -2.38
N GLN A 11 -12.73 8.75 -1.95
CA GLN A 11 -13.85 8.73 -1.01
C GLN A 11 -15.12 8.07 -1.57
N GLN A 12 -15.25 7.97 -2.90
CA GLN A 12 -16.41 7.38 -3.58
C GLN A 12 -16.24 5.88 -3.86
N VAL A 13 -15.07 5.31 -3.57
CA VAL A 13 -14.82 3.87 -3.77
C VAL A 13 -15.61 3.08 -2.72
N ASP A 14 -16.51 2.21 -3.17
CA ASP A 14 -17.24 1.32 -2.28
C ASP A 14 -16.27 0.36 -1.57
N THR A 15 -16.62 0.03 -0.32
CA THR A 15 -15.79 -0.83 0.53
C THR A 15 -16.58 -2.03 1.04
N PHE A 16 -15.92 -2.91 1.80
CA PHE A 16 -16.48 -4.19 2.25
C PHE A 16 -17.89 -4.06 2.85
N GLU A 17 -18.85 -4.75 2.23
CA GLU A 17 -20.22 -4.85 2.77
C GLU A 17 -20.25 -5.70 4.06
N LYS A 18 -19.46 -6.77 4.10
CA LYS A 18 -19.34 -7.71 5.23
C LYS A 18 -17.87 -8.07 5.49
N PRO A 19 -17.11 -7.21 6.19
CA PRO A 19 -15.67 -7.43 6.36
C PRO A 19 -15.35 -8.70 7.17
N LYS A 20 -14.43 -9.52 6.65
CA LYS A 20 -13.95 -10.77 7.25
C LYS A 20 -12.78 -10.49 8.19
N ILE A 21 -13.04 -10.58 9.50
CA ILE A 21 -12.04 -10.30 10.55
C ILE A 21 -10.78 -11.18 10.42
N LEU A 22 -10.94 -12.45 10.04
CA LEU A 22 -9.82 -13.40 9.90
C LEU A 22 -8.87 -13.06 8.74
N LEU A 23 -9.34 -12.27 7.76
CA LEU A 23 -8.53 -11.77 6.65
C LEU A 23 -8.02 -10.34 6.93
N GLU A 24 -8.35 -9.78 8.10
CA GLU A 24 -8.08 -8.38 8.45
C GLU A 24 -8.60 -7.39 7.39
N GLN A 25 -9.83 -7.58 6.90
CA GLN A 25 -10.42 -6.67 5.92
C GLN A 25 -10.78 -5.31 6.52
N TYR A 26 -9.95 -4.31 6.26
CA TYR A 26 -10.22 -2.90 6.48
C TYR A 26 -9.74 -2.12 5.25
N PRO A 27 -10.54 -1.21 4.69
CA PRO A 27 -10.12 -0.46 3.52
C PRO A 27 -8.99 0.52 3.90
N THR A 28 -8.06 0.73 2.99
CA THR A 28 -7.13 1.87 3.08
C THR A 28 -7.95 3.14 3.05
N SER A 29 -7.79 4.04 4.02
CA SER A 29 -8.58 5.28 4.02
C SER A 29 -8.19 6.17 2.83
N PRO A 30 -9.13 6.94 2.24
CA PRO A 30 -8.86 7.78 1.07
C PRO A 30 -7.67 8.72 1.25
N HIS A 31 -7.54 9.32 2.44
CA HIS A 31 -6.41 10.19 2.77
C HIS A 31 -5.06 9.46 2.72
N ILE A 32 -4.99 8.27 3.32
CA ILE A 32 -3.75 7.46 3.33
C ILE A 32 -3.41 6.99 1.93
N ALA A 33 -4.40 6.49 1.19
CA ALA A 33 -4.23 6.05 -0.19
C ALA A 33 -3.77 7.19 -1.10
N ALA A 34 -4.41 8.36 -1.03
CA ALA A 34 -4.05 9.53 -1.83
C ALA A 34 -2.64 10.01 -1.51
N CYS A 35 -2.29 10.15 -0.22
CA CYS A 35 -0.93 10.54 0.19
C CYS A 35 0.13 9.55 -0.29
N MET A 36 -0.13 8.25 -0.15
CA MET A 36 0.76 7.18 -0.61
C MET A 36 0.96 7.27 -2.12
N LEU A 37 -0.13 7.15 -2.89
CA LEU A 37 -0.09 7.08 -4.35
C LEU A 37 0.46 8.36 -4.97
N TYR A 38 0.05 9.53 -4.48
CA TYR A 38 0.57 10.81 -4.97
C TYR A 38 2.06 10.97 -4.70
N THR A 39 2.55 10.48 -3.56
CA THR A 39 4.00 10.49 -3.27
C THR A 39 4.75 9.58 -4.23
N ILE A 40 4.25 8.36 -4.47
CA ILE A 40 4.85 7.41 -5.41
C ILE A 40 4.90 8.01 -6.82
N HIS A 41 3.78 8.55 -7.30
CA HIS A 41 3.68 9.19 -8.62
C HIS A 41 4.57 10.43 -8.73
N SER A 42 4.38 11.44 -7.88
CA SER A 42 5.04 12.74 -8.06
C SER A 42 6.51 12.80 -7.61
N THR A 43 6.93 11.95 -6.68
CA THR A 43 8.31 11.98 -6.15
C THR A 43 9.21 10.93 -6.79
N PHE A 44 8.65 9.77 -7.12
CA PHE A 44 9.43 8.61 -7.58
C PHE A 44 9.15 8.20 -9.03
N ASP A 45 8.08 8.71 -9.65
CA ASP A 45 7.70 8.38 -11.03
C ASP A 45 7.46 6.86 -11.24
N ASP A 46 6.92 6.21 -10.20
CA ASP A 46 6.74 4.75 -10.12
C ASP A 46 5.28 4.30 -10.38
N ILE A 47 4.41 5.18 -10.92
CA ILE A 47 3.02 4.85 -11.30
C ILE A 47 2.76 5.10 -12.78
N GLU A 48 2.99 6.31 -13.28
CA GLU A 48 2.57 6.69 -14.64
C GLU A 48 3.22 5.79 -15.69
N GLY A 49 2.39 5.18 -16.54
CA GLY A 49 2.80 4.23 -17.58
C GLY A 49 3.43 2.92 -17.06
N LYS A 50 3.42 2.65 -15.74
CA LYS A 50 4.01 1.45 -15.14
C LYS A 50 3.03 0.28 -15.07
N LEU A 51 3.58 -0.92 -15.06
CA LEU A 51 2.84 -2.13 -14.69
C LEU A 51 2.89 -2.30 -13.17
N VAL A 52 1.75 -2.07 -12.51
CA VAL A 52 1.62 -2.04 -11.05
C VAL A 52 0.91 -3.29 -10.55
N ALA A 53 1.37 -3.90 -9.46
CA ALA A 53 0.59 -4.88 -8.70
C ALA A 53 0.11 -4.31 -7.36
N ASP A 54 -1.12 -4.62 -6.99
CA ASP A 54 -1.71 -4.31 -5.68
C ASP A 54 -1.96 -5.61 -4.91
N LEU A 55 -1.18 -5.86 -3.85
CA LEU A 55 -1.25 -7.12 -3.10
C LEU A 55 -2.17 -6.99 -1.88
N GLY A 56 -3.23 -7.80 -1.85
CA GLY A 56 -4.33 -7.65 -0.90
C GLY A 56 -5.18 -6.44 -1.28
N CYS A 57 -5.57 -6.35 -2.55
CA CYS A 57 -6.20 -5.15 -3.11
C CYS A 57 -7.57 -4.84 -2.49
N GLY A 58 -8.22 -5.83 -1.87
CA GLY A 58 -9.56 -5.70 -1.31
C GLY A 58 -10.54 -5.16 -2.35
N CYS A 59 -11.26 -4.09 -1.99
CA CYS A 59 -12.21 -3.40 -2.86
C CYS A 59 -11.56 -2.44 -3.88
N GLY A 60 -10.22 -2.39 -3.95
CA GLY A 60 -9.50 -1.70 -5.04
C GLY A 60 -9.12 -0.24 -4.80
N VAL A 61 -9.18 0.28 -3.57
CA VAL A 61 -8.88 1.71 -3.30
C VAL A 61 -7.51 2.12 -3.85
N LEU A 62 -6.47 1.31 -3.63
CA LEU A 62 -5.12 1.60 -4.13
C LEU A 62 -5.01 1.42 -5.64
N SER A 63 -5.59 0.33 -6.17
CA SER A 63 -5.59 0.03 -7.59
C SER A 63 -6.32 1.08 -8.44
N ILE A 64 -7.51 1.52 -8.02
CA ILE A 64 -8.28 2.59 -8.68
C ILE A 64 -7.47 3.89 -8.65
N GLY A 65 -6.88 4.23 -7.50
CA GLY A 65 -6.05 5.43 -7.41
C GLY A 65 -4.80 5.35 -8.31
N ALA A 66 -4.18 4.19 -8.45
CA ALA A 66 -3.07 3.98 -9.39
C ALA A 66 -3.52 4.14 -10.85
N ALA A 67 -4.69 3.58 -11.20
CA ALA A 67 -5.30 3.72 -12.51
C ALA A 67 -5.62 5.19 -12.87
N MET A 68 -6.16 5.94 -11.91
CA MET A 68 -6.46 7.39 -12.03
C MET A 68 -5.20 8.27 -12.14
N LEU A 69 -4.04 7.75 -11.75
CA LEU A 69 -2.72 8.37 -11.91
C LEU A 69 -1.99 7.82 -13.14
N ASP A 70 -2.75 7.31 -14.12
CA ASP A 70 -2.28 6.87 -15.43
C ASP A 70 -1.29 5.71 -15.38
N ALA A 71 -1.46 4.76 -14.44
CA ALA A 71 -0.77 3.47 -14.53
C ALA A 71 -1.03 2.80 -15.89
N GLY A 72 -0.02 2.16 -16.46
CA GLY A 72 -0.18 1.45 -17.74
C GLY A 72 -1.16 0.28 -17.60
N LEU A 73 -1.02 -0.48 -16.51
CA LEU A 73 -1.96 -1.50 -16.06
C LEU A 73 -1.74 -1.72 -14.55
N CYS A 74 -2.82 -1.79 -13.78
CA CYS A 74 -2.79 -2.20 -12.37
C CYS A 74 -3.46 -3.56 -12.21
N VAL A 75 -2.75 -4.54 -11.65
CA VAL A 75 -3.31 -5.88 -11.37
C VAL A 75 -3.51 -6.05 -9.87
N GLY A 76 -4.77 -6.19 -9.45
CA GLY A 76 -5.15 -6.46 -8.07
C GLY A 76 -5.12 -7.94 -7.74
N PHE A 77 -4.49 -8.31 -6.63
CA PHE A 77 -4.44 -9.67 -6.12
C PHE A 77 -5.14 -9.75 -4.78
N ASP A 78 -6.16 -10.60 -4.65
CA ASP A 78 -6.81 -10.87 -3.36
C ASP A 78 -7.28 -12.32 -3.26
N ILE A 79 -7.41 -12.83 -2.04
CA ILE A 79 -7.92 -14.18 -1.79
C ILE A 79 -9.46 -14.21 -1.80
N ASP A 80 -10.09 -13.07 -1.46
CA ASP A 80 -11.52 -12.99 -1.28
C ASP A 80 -12.27 -12.53 -2.55
N ASP A 81 -13.02 -13.44 -3.16
CA ASP A 81 -13.84 -13.15 -4.34
C ASP A 81 -14.93 -12.10 -4.07
N GLU A 82 -15.49 -12.05 -2.85
CA GLU A 82 -16.49 -11.04 -2.49
C GLU A 82 -15.89 -9.62 -2.51
N ALA A 83 -14.61 -9.47 -2.12
CA ALA A 83 -13.91 -8.20 -2.19
C ALA A 83 -13.60 -7.82 -3.65
N LEU A 84 -13.21 -8.81 -4.46
CA LEU A 84 -12.94 -8.63 -5.89
C LEU A 84 -14.20 -8.27 -6.68
N GLU A 85 -15.38 -8.77 -6.29
CA GLU A 85 -16.66 -8.36 -6.89
C GLU A 85 -16.94 -6.86 -6.66
N ILE A 86 -16.75 -6.39 -5.43
CA ILE A 86 -16.89 -4.95 -5.12
C ILE A 86 -15.86 -4.14 -5.91
N PHE A 87 -14.62 -4.63 -6.03
CA PHE A 87 -13.61 -3.98 -6.85
C PHE A 87 -14.02 -3.94 -8.34
N ARG A 88 -14.55 -5.02 -8.92
CA ARG A 88 -15.05 -5.00 -10.31
C ARG A 88 -16.09 -3.91 -10.52
N ARG A 89 -17.07 -3.81 -9.62
CA ARG A 89 -18.09 -2.75 -9.65
C ARG A 89 -17.46 -1.36 -9.57
N ASN A 90 -16.53 -1.14 -8.63
CA ASN A 90 -15.82 0.13 -8.52
C ASN A 90 -15.04 0.47 -9.80
N ALA A 91 -14.37 -0.51 -10.42
CA ALA A 91 -13.61 -0.28 -11.66
C ALA A 91 -14.53 0.12 -12.83
N GLU A 92 -15.74 -0.45 -12.90
CA GLU A 92 -16.77 -0.06 -13.87
C GLU A 92 -17.29 1.35 -13.60
N GLU A 93 -17.62 1.68 -12.34
CA GLU A 93 -18.16 2.99 -11.94
C GLU A 93 -17.16 4.14 -12.15
N PHE A 94 -15.86 3.87 -11.95
CA PHE A 94 -14.79 4.83 -12.19
C PHE A 94 -14.26 4.80 -13.64
N GLU A 95 -14.83 3.96 -14.50
CA GLU A 95 -14.45 3.77 -15.91
C GLU A 95 -12.94 3.46 -16.09
N THR A 96 -12.33 2.75 -15.13
CA THR A 96 -10.91 2.38 -15.17
C THR A 96 -10.69 1.16 -16.04
N SER A 97 -10.27 1.39 -17.29
CA SER A 97 -10.00 0.31 -18.28
C SER A 97 -8.64 -0.36 -18.15
N ASN A 98 -7.75 0.20 -17.33
CA ASN A 98 -6.36 -0.22 -17.10
C ASN A 98 -6.20 -0.99 -15.78
N VAL A 99 -7.19 -1.80 -15.42
CA VAL A 99 -7.19 -2.61 -14.19
C VAL A 99 -7.56 -4.05 -14.52
N ASP A 100 -6.88 -5.01 -13.89
CA ASP A 100 -7.19 -6.44 -13.97
C ASP A 100 -7.13 -7.08 -12.57
N LEU A 101 -7.72 -8.27 -12.42
CA LEU A 101 -7.94 -8.90 -11.12
C LEU A 101 -7.56 -10.37 -11.14
N VAL A 102 -6.85 -10.78 -10.09
CA VAL A 102 -6.45 -12.17 -9.89
C VAL A 102 -6.87 -12.62 -8.50
N GLN A 103 -7.82 -13.55 -8.45
CA GLN A 103 -8.12 -14.26 -7.21
C GLN A 103 -7.00 -15.25 -6.90
N CYS A 104 -6.29 -15.06 -5.79
CA CYS A 104 -5.24 -15.98 -5.35
C CYS A 104 -4.93 -15.89 -3.85
N ASP A 105 -4.43 -16.99 -3.29
CA ASP A 105 -3.74 -16.94 -2.02
C ASP A 105 -2.26 -16.58 -2.23
N LEU A 106 -1.90 -15.34 -1.89
CA LEU A 106 -0.53 -14.83 -1.96
C LEU A 106 0.46 -15.63 -1.12
N CYS A 107 0.01 -16.34 -0.07
CA CYS A 107 0.87 -17.23 0.71
C CYS A 107 1.23 -18.52 -0.02
N CYS A 108 0.44 -18.91 -1.03
CA CYS A 108 0.63 -20.10 -1.85
C CYS A 108 1.16 -19.78 -3.26
N LEU A 109 1.37 -18.50 -3.57
CA LEU A 109 1.88 -18.09 -4.87
C LEU A 109 3.26 -18.71 -5.10
N GLN A 110 3.40 -19.48 -6.17
CA GLN A 110 4.71 -19.91 -6.63
C GLN A 110 5.43 -18.66 -7.16
N GLY A 111 6.34 -18.12 -6.36
CA GLY A 111 6.99 -16.83 -6.62
C GLY A 111 7.66 -16.70 -7.98
N GLU A 112 7.97 -17.82 -8.65
CA GLU A 112 8.55 -17.84 -10.00
C GLU A 112 7.57 -17.38 -11.10
N THR A 113 6.27 -17.63 -10.95
CA THR A 113 5.28 -17.28 -12.00
C THR A 113 5.23 -15.78 -12.26
N TYR A 114 5.29 -14.99 -11.19
CA TYR A 114 5.21 -13.53 -11.24
C TYR A 114 6.55 -12.84 -10.95
N ALA A 115 7.66 -13.59 -10.91
CA ALA A 115 8.97 -13.04 -10.62
C ALA A 115 9.35 -11.95 -11.62
N GLN A 116 9.68 -10.76 -11.10
CA GLN A 116 10.14 -9.61 -11.90
C GLN A 116 9.18 -9.27 -13.07
N ARG A 117 7.87 -9.33 -12.82
CA ARG A 117 6.83 -9.02 -13.81
C ARG A 117 6.25 -7.63 -13.68
N PHE A 118 6.33 -7.02 -12.51
CA PHE A 118 5.73 -5.72 -12.22
C PHE A 118 6.82 -4.69 -12.01
N ASP A 119 6.65 -3.48 -12.54
CA ASP A 119 7.56 -2.37 -12.27
C ASP A 119 7.50 -2.00 -10.79
N THR A 120 6.28 -1.82 -10.31
CA THR A 120 5.98 -1.36 -8.96
C THR A 120 4.98 -2.29 -8.29
N VAL A 121 5.21 -2.60 -7.02
CA VAL A 121 4.21 -3.26 -6.18
C VAL A 121 3.79 -2.30 -5.08
N ILE A 122 2.49 -2.11 -4.92
CA ILE A 122 1.87 -1.33 -3.83
C ILE A 122 1.05 -2.27 -2.96
N MET A 123 0.94 -1.98 -1.66
CA MET A 123 0.07 -2.77 -0.78
C MET A 123 -0.21 -2.09 0.57
N ASN A 124 -1.35 -2.44 1.14
CA ASN A 124 -1.68 -2.28 2.55
C ASN A 124 -1.97 -3.67 3.14
N PRO A 125 -0.92 -4.44 3.49
CA PRO A 125 -1.09 -5.86 3.81
C PRO A 125 -1.79 -6.08 5.16
N PRO A 126 -2.37 -7.27 5.40
CA PRO A 126 -2.79 -7.66 6.75
C PRO A 126 -1.59 -7.60 7.71
N PHE A 127 -1.77 -7.06 8.91
CA PHE A 127 -0.66 -6.83 9.86
C PHE A 127 -0.27 -8.07 10.67
N GLY A 128 -0.98 -9.19 10.50
CA GLY A 128 -0.70 -10.42 11.22
C GLY A 128 -1.07 -10.36 12.69
N THR A 129 -2.20 -9.75 13.00
CA THR A 129 -2.70 -9.72 14.38
C THR A 129 -3.27 -11.08 14.78
N LYS A 130 -2.98 -11.53 16.01
CA LYS A 130 -3.46 -12.80 16.60
C LYS A 130 -3.03 -14.05 15.81
N HIS A 131 -3.88 -14.51 14.88
CA HIS A 131 -3.82 -15.85 14.27
C HIS A 131 -2.95 -15.94 13.00
N ASN A 132 -2.57 -14.79 12.43
CA ASN A 132 -1.84 -14.71 11.16
C ASN A 132 -0.44 -14.09 11.31
N GLN A 133 0.25 -14.36 12.42
CA GLN A 133 1.56 -13.77 12.69
C GLN A 133 2.54 -13.99 11.52
N GLY A 134 3.13 -12.90 11.02
CA GLY A 134 4.11 -12.91 9.94
C GLY A 134 3.52 -12.95 8.51
N ILE A 135 2.20 -12.80 8.35
CA ILE A 135 1.58 -12.70 7.02
C ILE A 135 2.05 -11.45 6.25
N ASP A 136 2.25 -10.33 6.95
CA ASP A 136 2.83 -9.10 6.42
C ASP A 136 4.22 -9.34 5.80
N MET A 137 5.04 -10.18 6.45
CA MET A 137 6.35 -10.56 5.93
C MET A 137 6.27 -11.50 4.73
N LYS A 138 5.24 -12.35 4.63
CA LYS A 138 4.98 -13.18 3.43
C LYS A 138 4.58 -12.31 2.24
N PHE A 139 3.68 -11.35 2.45
CA PHE A 139 3.31 -10.35 1.46
C PHE A 139 4.53 -9.55 1.00
N LEU A 140 5.36 -9.10 1.94
CA LEU A 140 6.62 -8.43 1.61
C LEU A 140 7.51 -9.32 0.77
N ARG A 141 7.75 -10.59 1.13
CA ARG A 141 8.53 -11.51 0.29
C ARG A 141 7.96 -11.67 -1.12
N ALA A 142 6.65 -11.80 -1.27
CA ALA A 142 6.00 -11.89 -2.58
C ALA A 142 6.21 -10.61 -3.40
N ALA A 143 5.91 -9.43 -2.83
CA ALA A 143 6.10 -8.14 -3.47
C ALA A 143 7.55 -7.94 -3.96
N LEU A 144 8.51 -8.29 -3.10
CA LEU A 144 9.94 -8.21 -3.40
C LEU A 144 10.39 -9.13 -4.55
N THR A 145 9.67 -10.23 -4.75
CA THR A 145 9.93 -11.18 -5.85
C THR A 145 9.29 -10.69 -7.15
N MET A 146 8.12 -10.06 -7.05
CA MET A 146 7.33 -9.58 -8.19
C MET A 146 7.87 -8.27 -8.80
N ALA A 147 8.38 -7.37 -7.97
CA ALA A 147 8.84 -6.04 -8.37
C ALA A 147 10.18 -6.05 -9.13
N THR A 148 10.28 -5.27 -10.21
CA THR A 148 11.54 -4.97 -10.91
C THR A 148 12.15 -3.64 -10.46
N THR A 149 11.35 -2.70 -9.94
CA THR A 149 11.80 -1.35 -9.61
C THR A 149 11.49 -0.93 -8.20
N ALA A 150 10.26 -1.11 -7.70
CA ALA A 150 9.93 -0.69 -6.35
C ALA A 150 8.84 -1.49 -5.65
N VAL A 151 8.93 -1.54 -4.32
CA VAL A 151 7.84 -2.02 -3.44
C VAL A 151 7.49 -0.92 -2.45
N TYR A 152 6.20 -0.55 -2.41
CA TYR A 152 5.63 0.40 -1.46
C TYR A 152 4.61 -0.30 -0.57
N SER A 153 4.86 -0.30 0.74
CA SER A 153 4.01 -1.00 1.71
C SER A 153 3.72 -0.14 2.93
N LEU A 154 2.50 -0.23 3.45
CA LEU A 154 2.11 0.35 4.73
C LEU A 154 2.35 -0.63 5.86
N HIS A 155 3.08 -0.21 6.89
CA HIS A 155 3.29 -0.98 8.12
C HIS A 155 3.10 -0.12 9.36
N LYS A 156 2.73 -0.71 10.49
CA LYS A 156 2.64 0.03 11.75
C LYS A 156 4.02 0.57 12.14
N THR A 157 4.10 1.81 12.61
CA THR A 157 5.38 2.39 13.05
C THR A 157 6.03 1.57 14.18
N SER A 158 5.23 0.95 15.06
CA SER A 158 5.72 0.06 16.12
C SER A 158 6.43 -1.20 15.61
N THR A 159 6.23 -1.59 14.35
CA THR A 159 6.89 -2.75 13.73
C THR A 159 8.12 -2.36 12.89
N ARG A 160 8.49 -1.07 12.81
CA ARG A 160 9.59 -0.57 11.98
C ARG A 160 10.90 -1.32 12.20
N GLU A 161 11.38 -1.41 13.44
CA GLU A 161 12.65 -2.08 13.76
C GLU A 161 12.67 -3.55 13.32
N HIS A 162 11.52 -4.24 13.41
CA HIS A 162 11.40 -5.62 12.94
C HIS A 162 11.56 -5.70 11.43
N ILE A 163 10.93 -4.79 10.68
CA ILE A 163 10.97 -4.75 9.22
C ILE A 163 12.37 -4.36 8.74
N GLU A 164 13.02 -3.39 9.38
CA GLU A 164 14.42 -3.03 9.09
C GLU A 164 15.35 -4.21 9.27
N LYS A 165 15.20 -4.95 10.37
CA LYS A 165 15.98 -6.17 10.61
C LYS A 165 15.74 -7.20 9.50
N LYS A 166 14.48 -7.45 9.11
CA LYS A 166 14.16 -8.37 8.03
C LYS A 166 14.70 -7.91 6.68
N ALA A 167 14.68 -6.61 6.41
CA ALA A 167 15.24 -6.07 5.19
C ALA A 167 16.76 -6.33 5.12
N ASN A 168 17.49 -6.10 6.21
CA ASN A 168 18.90 -6.43 6.32
C ASN A 168 19.14 -7.96 6.19
N ASP A 169 18.30 -8.75 6.87
CA ASP A 169 18.00 -10.17 6.66
C ASP A 169 18.17 -10.65 5.21
N TRP A 170 17.54 -9.86 4.34
CA TRP A 170 17.27 -10.22 2.97
C TRP A 170 18.24 -9.56 1.98
N GLY A 171 19.17 -8.75 2.48
CA GLY A 171 20.12 -7.98 1.67
C GLY A 171 19.46 -6.85 0.88
N VAL A 172 18.44 -6.20 1.46
CA VAL A 172 17.58 -5.27 0.75
C VAL A 172 17.55 -3.90 1.38
N LYS A 173 17.59 -2.85 0.55
CA LYS A 173 17.52 -1.46 1.04
C LYS A 173 16.07 -1.13 1.41
N MET A 174 15.88 -0.56 2.59
CA MET A 174 14.58 -0.11 3.07
C MET A 174 14.68 1.37 3.42
N ASP A 175 13.75 2.18 2.91
CA ASP A 175 13.60 3.58 3.28
C ASP A 175 12.19 3.83 3.82
N VAL A 176 12.08 4.55 4.94
CA VAL A 176 10.79 5.11 5.40
C VAL A 176 10.56 6.41 4.64
N VAL A 177 9.57 6.41 3.75
CA VAL A 177 9.28 7.55 2.87
C VAL A 177 8.38 8.57 3.54
N ALA A 178 7.43 8.12 4.37
CA ALA A 178 6.51 8.98 5.09
C ALA A 178 6.00 8.29 6.36
N GLY A 179 5.69 9.11 7.37
CA GLY A 179 4.87 8.72 8.53
C GLY A 179 3.46 9.27 8.34
N LEU A 180 2.46 8.40 8.43
CA LEU A 180 1.05 8.71 8.18
C LEU A 180 0.22 8.41 9.44
N LEU A 181 -0.81 9.22 9.68
CA LEU A 181 -1.76 9.01 10.78
C LEU A 181 -3.14 8.70 10.21
N SER A 182 -3.77 7.64 10.72
CA SER A 182 -5.15 7.31 10.39
C SER A 182 -5.94 6.97 11.65
N THR A 183 -7.21 7.37 11.68
CA THR A 183 -8.15 6.95 12.72
C THR A 183 -8.75 5.61 12.29
N LYS A 184 -8.45 4.54 13.05
CA LYS A 184 -9.10 3.25 12.83
C LYS A 184 -10.37 3.17 13.67
N SER A 185 -11.52 3.03 13.01
CA SER A 185 -12.76 2.60 13.64
C SER A 185 -12.71 1.08 13.78
N GLN A 186 -12.49 0.56 14.99
CA GLN A 186 -12.59 -0.87 15.24
C GLN A 186 -14.07 -1.23 15.47
N LEU A 187 -14.64 -2.09 14.63
CA LEU A 187 -15.93 -2.73 14.90
C LEU A 187 -15.69 -3.84 15.93
N PHE A 188 -16.03 -3.60 17.19
CA PHE A 188 -16.11 -4.66 18.21
C PHE A 188 -17.51 -5.28 18.16
N LEU A 189 -17.61 -6.54 17.75
CA LEU A 189 -18.80 -7.34 18.03
C LEU A 189 -18.64 -7.92 19.43
N ASN A 190 -19.19 -7.23 20.43
CA ASN A 190 -19.54 -7.87 21.70
C ASN A 190 -20.90 -8.58 21.50
N GLU A 191 -21.04 -9.80 22.03
CA GLU A 191 -22.26 -10.63 21.92
C GLU A 191 -23.53 -10.06 22.57
N ASN A 192 -23.58 -8.78 22.93
CA ASN A 192 -24.82 -8.09 23.28
C ASN A 192 -24.75 -6.64 22.76
N VAL A 193 -25.76 -6.31 21.95
CA VAL A 193 -26.05 -5.05 21.26
C VAL A 193 -25.50 -3.79 21.96
N GLN A 194 -24.38 -3.25 21.46
CA GLN A 194 -24.10 -1.81 21.29
C GLN A 194 -22.83 -1.63 20.46
N THR A 195 -22.93 -1.03 19.27
CA THR A 195 -21.79 -0.67 18.43
C THR A 195 -21.10 0.58 18.98
N ASP A 196 -20.21 0.42 19.95
CA ASP A 196 -19.35 1.50 20.42
C ASP A 196 -18.14 1.64 19.50
N HIS A 197 -18.11 2.71 18.71
CA HIS A 197 -16.97 3.06 17.87
C HIS A 197 -15.85 3.67 18.73
N LEU A 198 -14.90 2.85 19.18
CA LEU A 198 -13.63 3.35 19.72
C LEU A 198 -12.71 3.73 18.55
N THR A 199 -12.53 5.04 18.35
CA THR A 199 -11.54 5.58 17.42
C THR A 199 -10.16 5.55 18.08
N SER A 200 -9.28 4.70 17.55
CA SER A 200 -7.85 4.71 17.93
C SER A 200 -7.03 5.34 16.80
N LEU A 201 -6.18 6.30 17.14
CA LEU A 201 -5.17 6.83 16.23
C LEU A 201 -4.10 5.76 16.01
N GLN A 202 -3.83 5.42 14.74
CA GLN A 202 -2.76 4.51 14.35
C GLN A 202 -1.76 5.24 13.45
N SER A 203 -0.48 4.99 13.70
CA SER A 203 0.63 5.52 12.91
C SER A 203 1.17 4.44 11.97
N TYR A 204 1.36 4.82 10.71
CA TYR A 204 1.87 3.96 9.65
C TYR A 204 3.14 4.56 9.06
N ASP A 205 4.06 3.69 8.70
CA ASP A 205 5.19 4.03 7.86
C ASP A 205 4.92 3.51 6.45
N MET A 206 5.09 4.39 5.46
CA MET A 206 5.21 3.99 4.07
C MET A 206 6.67 3.59 3.82
N ILE A 207 6.87 2.32 3.50
CA ILE A 207 8.18 1.76 3.25
C ILE A 207 8.37 1.59 1.76
N CYS A 208 9.44 2.17 1.21
CA CYS A 208 9.89 1.95 -0.16
C CYS A 208 11.14 1.07 -0.18
N ARG A 209 11.21 0.16 -1.14
CA ARG A 209 12.44 -0.53 -1.52
C ARG A 209 12.70 -0.39 -3.00
N LEU A 210 13.98 -0.23 -3.36
CA LEU A 210 14.52 -0.44 -4.70
C LEU A 210 15.31 -1.77 -4.77
N PRO A 211 15.19 -2.59 -5.83
CA PRO A 211 16.02 -3.76 -6.02
C PRO A 211 17.49 -3.38 -6.28
N THR A 212 18.38 -4.32 -5.99
CA THR A 212 19.83 -4.12 -5.84
C THR A 212 20.56 -3.69 -7.11
N SER A 213 19.93 -3.78 -8.29
CA SER A 213 20.51 -3.37 -9.57
C SER A 213 20.25 -1.90 -9.95
N PHE A 214 19.44 -1.16 -9.18
CA PHE A 214 19.10 0.21 -9.54
C PHE A 214 20.22 1.20 -9.17
N THR A 215 20.92 1.72 -10.20
CA THR A 215 21.85 2.84 -10.06
C THR A 215 21.08 4.13 -10.33
N ARG A 216 20.82 4.93 -9.29
CA ARG A 216 20.10 6.20 -9.37
C ARG A 216 20.77 7.12 -10.42
N ARG A 217 20.14 7.34 -11.58
CA ARG A 217 20.60 8.35 -12.55
C ARG A 217 20.37 9.75 -11.96
N ASN A 218 21.47 10.43 -11.67
CA ASN A 218 21.71 11.85 -11.41
C ASN A 218 20.66 12.69 -10.66
N ARG A 219 21.16 13.19 -9.51
CA ARG A 219 20.74 14.38 -8.76
C ARG A 219 20.32 15.54 -9.66
N LEU A 220 19.13 16.07 -9.42
CA LEU A 220 18.97 17.52 -9.30
C LEU A 220 19.53 17.91 -7.93
N THR A 221 20.64 18.64 -7.97
CA THR A 221 21.26 19.24 -6.80
C THR A 221 20.42 20.40 -6.29
N SER A 222 19.79 20.23 -5.13
CA SER A 222 19.67 21.32 -4.17
C SER A 222 20.36 20.87 -2.88
N ARG A 223 21.24 21.74 -2.39
CA ARG A 223 22.27 21.48 -1.38
C ARG A 223 21.72 20.83 -0.11
N TRP A 224 22.21 19.64 0.21
CA TRP A 224 22.32 19.17 1.59
C TRP A 224 23.81 19.09 1.94
N THR A 225 24.37 20.21 2.40
CA THR A 225 25.65 20.23 3.08
C THR A 225 25.50 19.57 4.44
N SER A 226 26.44 18.67 4.73
CA SER A 226 26.58 17.90 5.96
C SER A 226 26.35 18.71 7.24
N TYR A 227 25.28 18.41 7.96
CA TYR A 227 25.20 18.48 9.42
C TYR A 227 24.28 17.33 9.89
N GLY A 228 24.59 16.77 11.05
CA GLY A 228 24.13 15.47 11.54
C GLY A 228 22.64 15.18 11.38
N SER A 229 22.35 13.88 11.23
CA SER A 229 21.04 13.27 11.09
C SER A 229 19.91 13.99 11.84
N PRO A 230 18.89 14.53 11.16
CA PRO A 230 17.65 14.93 11.81
C PRO A 230 16.81 13.68 12.09
N LYS A 231 16.29 13.58 13.31
CA LYS A 231 15.24 12.64 13.68
C LYS A 231 13.99 12.89 12.81
N PRO A 232 13.15 11.87 12.54
CA PRO A 232 11.94 12.01 11.74
C PRO A 232 10.84 12.68 12.57
N GLU A 233 10.96 13.98 12.80
CA GLU A 233 9.86 14.84 13.22
C GLU A 233 9.87 16.06 12.30
N LYS A 234 8.75 16.30 11.62
CA LYS A 234 8.45 17.39 10.65
C LYS A 234 8.67 17.07 9.17
N LEU A 235 7.65 16.49 8.55
CA LEU A 235 7.36 16.72 7.12
C LEU A 235 5.90 17.20 6.88
N PHE A 236 5.17 17.62 7.91
CA PHE A 236 3.71 17.78 7.82
C PHE A 236 3.15 19.23 7.89
N LEU A 237 3.91 20.28 7.54
CA LEU A 237 3.42 21.66 7.77
C LEU A 237 3.52 22.68 6.61
N GLU A 238 3.82 22.30 5.37
CA GLU A 238 3.93 23.31 4.28
C GLU A 238 2.92 23.23 3.13
N TRP A 239 1.84 22.45 3.23
CA TRP A 239 0.90 22.29 2.10
C TRP A 239 -0.58 22.32 2.50
N ILE A 240 -1.01 23.38 3.19
CA ILE A 240 -2.43 23.79 3.27
C ILE A 240 -2.69 24.83 2.18
#